data_AF-A0A2A2IEQ1-F1
#
_entry.id   AF-A0A2A2IEQ1-F1
#
_cell.length_a   1.000
_cell.length_b   1.000
_cell.length_c   1.000
_cell.angle_alpha   90.00
_cell.angle_beta   90.00
_cell.angle_gamma   90.00
#
_symmetry.space_group_name_H-M   'P 1'
#
loop_
_entity.id
_entity.type
_entity.pdbx_description
1 polymer ?
#
loop_
_entity_poly.entity_id
_entity_poly.type
_entity_poly.pdbx_seq_one_letter_code
_entity_poly.pdbx_strand_id
1 'polypeptide(L)' 'MKTNLYQKFKKYQVSNVSSVREFIERYYKPTRLKDTQGMEGRKERLISNYEKELKECGYCFISHHDNITGEVVSFYG' A
#
# COMPACT_ATOMS: atom_id res chain seq x y z
N MET A 1 -24.56 -7.25 -9.95
CA MET A 1 -24.07 -6.73 -8.65
C MET A 1 -22.83 -5.88 -8.90
N LYS A 2 -22.81 -4.61 -8.46
CA LYS A 2 -21.54 -3.85 -8.41
C LYS A 2 -20.62 -4.56 -7.40
N THR A 3 -19.45 -4.98 -7.84
CA THR A 3 -18.47 -5.61 -6.94
C THR A 3 -17.94 -4.54 -5.99
N ASN A 4 -18.13 -4.72 -4.69
CA ASN A 4 -17.54 -3.85 -3.69
C ASN A 4 -16.06 -4.23 -3.51
N LEU A 5 -15.14 -3.40 -4.03
CA LEU A 5 -13.70 -3.64 -3.93
C LEU A 5 -13.22 -3.71 -2.49
N TYR A 6 -13.77 -2.88 -1.59
CA TYR A 6 -13.47 -2.94 -0.16
C TYR A 6 -13.71 -4.35 0.41
N GLN A 7 -14.83 -5.00 0.07
CA GLN A 7 -15.10 -6.36 0.56
C GLN A 7 -14.24 -7.40 -0.15
N LYS A 8 -13.98 -7.21 -1.45
CA LYS A 8 -13.16 -8.13 -2.25
C LYS A 8 -11.72 -8.23 -1.75
N PHE A 9 -11.14 -7.12 -1.33
CA PHE A 9 -9.74 -7.09 -0.89
C PHE A 9 -9.56 -7.50 0.58
N LYS A 10 -10.62 -7.60 1.37
CA LYS A 10 -10.54 -7.83 2.82
C LYS A 10 -9.88 -9.17 3.18
N LYS A 11 -9.98 -10.17 2.30
CA LYS A 11 -9.30 -11.47 2.45
C LYS A 11 -7.76 -11.39 2.35
N TYR A 12 -7.22 -10.28 1.86
CA TYR A 12 -5.78 -10.00 1.77
C TYR A 12 -5.31 -9.04 2.89
N GLN A 13 -6.14 -8.81 3.90
CA GLN A 13 -5.81 -7.88 4.98
C GLN A 13 -4.61 -8.39 5.78
N VAL A 14 -3.61 -7.53 5.96
CA VAL A 14 -2.50 -7.78 6.88
C VAL A 14 -2.84 -7.23 8.27
N SER A 15 -2.44 -7.95 9.32
CA SER A 15 -2.73 -7.61 10.71
C SER A 15 -1.50 -7.22 11.54
N ASN A 16 -0.30 -7.32 10.96
CA ASN A 16 0.99 -7.16 11.63
C ASN A 16 1.66 -5.79 11.34
N VAL A 17 0.86 -4.79 10.98
CA VAL A 17 1.27 -3.40 10.76
C VAL A 17 0.18 -2.48 11.28
N SER A 18 0.57 -1.31 11.78
CA SER A 18 -0.33 -0.37 12.47
C SER A 18 -0.50 0.97 11.74
N SER A 19 0.28 1.20 10.69
CA SER A 19 0.25 2.43 9.91
C SER A 19 0.54 2.19 8.43
N VAL A 20 0.17 3.16 7.58
CA VAL A 20 0.51 3.14 6.16
C VAL A 20 2.02 3.12 5.94
N ARG A 21 2.78 3.86 6.76
CA ARG A 21 4.25 3.85 6.68
C ARG A 21 4.81 2.45 6.91
N GLU A 22 4.42 1.78 7.99
CA GLU A 22 4.85 0.40 8.27
C GLU A 22 4.41 -0.57 7.16
N PHE A 23 3.19 -0.40 6.65
CA PHE A 23 2.67 -1.21 5.55
C PHE A 23 3.52 -1.08 4.27
N ILE A 24 3.85 0.15 3.86
CA ILE A 24 4.70 0.41 2.70
C ILE A 24 6.13 -0.09 2.93
N GLU A 25 6.74 0.20 4.08
CA GLU A 25 8.12 -0.20 4.37
C GLU A 25 8.28 -1.72 4.45
N ARG A 26 7.26 -2.44 4.92
CA ARG A 26 7.29 -3.89 5.07
C ARG A 26 7.00 -4.65 3.79
N TYR A 27 6.07 -4.18 2.98
CA TYR A 27 5.55 -4.95 1.85
C TYR A 27 5.92 -4.39 0.48
N TYR A 28 6.22 -3.09 0.34
CA TYR A 28 6.55 -2.52 -0.95
C TYR A 28 8.00 -2.86 -1.36
N LYS A 29 8.25 -3.06 -2.66
CA LYS A 29 9.59 -3.37 -3.18
C LYS A 29 10.59 -2.27 -2.80
N PRO A 30 11.68 -2.58 -2.06
CA PRO A 30 12.62 -1.57 -1.58
C PRO A 30 13.27 -0.74 -2.69
N THR A 31 13.51 -1.33 -3.86
CA THR A 31 14.06 -0.63 -5.04
C THR A 31 13.16 0.49 -5.54
N ARG A 32 11.84 0.42 -5.27
CA ARG A 32 10.86 1.45 -5.64
C ARG A 32 10.69 2.53 -4.59
N LEU A 33 11.26 2.35 -3.41
CA LEU A 33 11.26 3.34 -2.32
C LEU A 33 12.49 4.24 -2.34
N LYS A 34 13.55 3.82 -3.05
CA LYS A 34 14.77 4.61 -3.18
C LYS A 34 14.53 5.85 -4.03
N ASP A 35 15.12 6.95 -3.60
CA ASP A 35 15.24 8.13 -4.44
C ASP A 35 16.26 7.86 -5.55
N THR A 36 15.94 8.35 -6.73
CA THR A 36 16.84 8.40 -7.90
C THR A 36 16.90 9.84 -8.36
N GLN A 37 17.88 10.20 -9.18
CA GLN A 37 18.00 11.56 -9.71
C GLN A 37 16.66 12.04 -10.32
N GLY A 38 16.15 13.17 -9.83
CA GLY A 38 14.87 13.74 -10.26
C GLY A 38 13.62 13.11 -9.62
N MET A 39 13.79 12.23 -8.64
CA MET A 39 12.72 11.54 -7.91
C MET A 39 12.89 11.67 -6.39
N GLU A 40 13.51 12.74 -5.90
CA GLU A 40 13.76 13.00 -4.49
C GLU A 40 12.45 13.02 -3.69
N GLY A 41 12.38 12.33 -2.55
CA GLY A 41 11.17 12.21 -1.74
C GLY A 41 10.13 11.23 -2.29
N ARG A 42 10.55 10.25 -3.11
CA ARG A 42 9.64 9.26 -3.73
C ARG A 42 8.85 8.47 -2.70
N LYS A 43 9.52 7.99 -1.64
CA LYS A 43 8.90 7.23 -0.55
C LYS A 43 7.83 8.04 0.17
N GLU A 44 8.12 9.28 0.50
CA GLU A 44 7.21 10.15 1.26
C GLU A 44 5.97 10.50 0.45
N ARG A 45 6.13 10.77 -0.86
CA ARG A 45 4.98 10.93 -1.78
C ARG A 45 4.13 9.65 -1.86
N LEU A 46 4.77 8.48 -1.91
CA LEU A 46 4.04 7.21 -1.95
C LEU A 46 3.22 6.97 -0.68
N ILE A 47 3.82 7.20 0.49
CA ILE A 47 3.12 7.08 1.79
C ILE A 47 1.93 8.05 1.84
N SER A 48 2.14 9.31 1.49
CA SER A 48 1.07 10.32 1.48
C SER A 48 -0.09 9.95 0.54
N ASN A 49 0.20 9.36 -0.63
CA ASN A 49 -0.83 8.87 -1.54
C ASN A 49 -1.65 7.73 -0.93
N TYR A 50 -1.01 6.77 -0.25
CA TYR A 50 -1.69 5.66 0.40
C TYR A 50 -2.48 6.09 1.65
N GLU A 51 -1.99 7.09 2.39
CA GLU A 51 -2.74 7.70 3.50
C GLU A 51 -4.01 8.39 2.99
N LYS A 52 -3.92 9.09 1.85
CA LYS A 52 -5.08 9.69 1.20
C LYS A 52 -6.09 8.63 0.75
N GLU A 53 -5.62 7.56 0.10
CA GLU A 53 -6.48 6.45 -0.33
C GLU A 53 -7.18 5.79 0.86
N LEU A 54 -6.43 5.51 1.94
CA LEU A 54 -6.98 4.96 3.18
C LEU A 54 -8.07 5.87 3.76
N LYS A 55 -7.84 7.19 3.79
CA LYS A 55 -8.82 8.17 4.30
C LYS A 55 -10.08 8.23 3.45
N GLU A 56 -9.96 8.15 2.13
CA GLU A 56 -11.08 8.29 1.21
C GLU A 56 -11.88 6.98 1.05
N CYS A 57 -11.19 5.84 1.08
CA CYS A 57 -11.78 4.53 0.77
C CYS A 57 -11.93 3.60 1.99
N GLY A 58 -11.31 3.92 3.12
CA GLY A 58 -11.23 3.06 4.32
C GLY A 58 -10.27 1.87 4.17
N TYR A 59 -9.55 1.78 3.05
CA TYR A 59 -8.52 0.77 2.80
C TYR A 59 -7.58 1.22 1.69
N CYS A 60 -6.40 0.61 1.62
CA CYS A 60 -5.47 0.68 0.50
C CYS A 60 -4.84 -0.70 0.26
N PHE A 61 -4.25 -0.93 -0.90
CA PHE A 61 -3.64 -2.22 -1.21
C PHE A 61 -2.36 -2.10 -2.04
N ILE A 62 -1.44 -3.04 -1.85
CA ILE A 62 -0.23 -3.17 -2.66
C ILE A 62 -0.47 -4.33 -3.62
N SER A 63 -0.31 -4.05 -4.91
CA SER A 63 -0.46 -5.05 -5.96
C SER A 63 0.69 -6.07 -5.95
N HIS A 64 0.47 -7.22 -6.59
CA HIS A 64 1.51 -8.24 -6.76
C HIS A 64 2.79 -7.71 -7.45
N HIS A 65 2.68 -6.71 -8.34
CA HIS A 65 3.84 -6.14 -9.03
C HIS A 65 4.71 -5.27 -8.11
N ASP A 66 4.11 -4.71 -7.07
CA ASP A 66 4.74 -3.76 -6.15
C ASP A 66 5.13 -4.40 -4.83
N ASN A 67 4.51 -5.53 -4.47
CA ASN A 67 4.82 -6.27 -3.26
C ASN A 67 6.15 -7.05 -3.39
N ILE A 68 6.96 -7.06 -2.33
CA ILE A 68 8.18 -7.84 -2.21
C ILE A 68 7.95 -9.35 -2.38
N THR A 69 6.79 -9.88 -1.97
CA THR A 69 6.46 -11.31 -2.08
C THR A 69 5.80 -11.70 -3.40
N GLY A 70 5.37 -10.73 -4.21
CA GLY A 70 4.56 -11.01 -5.41
C GLY A 70 3.09 -11.33 -5.12
N GLU A 71 2.62 -11.14 -3.89
CA GLU A 71 1.20 -11.31 -3.53
C GLU A 71 0.46 -9.98 -3.42
N VAL A 72 -0.86 -10.01 -3.46
CA VAL A 72 -1.68 -8.84 -3.10
C VAL A 72 -1.81 -8.79 -1.58
N VAL A 73 -1.54 -7.63 -1.01
CA VAL A 73 -1.79 -7.34 0.41
C VAL A 73 -2.59 -6.06 0.54
N SER A 74 -3.39 -5.96 1.59
CA SER A 74 -4.25 -4.80 1.84
C SER A 74 -4.19 -4.36 3.29
N PHE A 75 -4.36 -3.05 3.50
CA PHE A 75 -4.38 -2.41 4.80
C PHE A 75 -5.71 -1.65 4.95
N TYR A 76 -6.32 -1.77 6.12
CA TYR A 76 -7.64 -1.21 6.42
C TYR A 76 -7.53 -0.28 7.63
N GLY A 77 -8.32 0.79 7.59
CA GLY A 77 -8.48 1.76 8.68
C GLY A 77 -9.72 1.49 9.51
#